data_AF-A0A094E8M9-F1
#
_entry.id   AF-A0A094E8M9-F1
#
_cell.length_a   1.000
_cell.length_b   1.000
_cell.length_c   1.000
_cell.angle_alpha   90.00
_cell.angle_beta   90.00
_cell.angle_gamma   90.00
#
_symmetry.space_group_name_H-M   'P 1'
#
loop_
_entity.id
_entity.type
_entity.pdbx_description
1 polymer ?
#
loop_
_entity_poly.entity_id
_entity_poly.type
_entity_poly.pdbx_seq_one_letter_code
_entity_poly.pdbx_strand_id
1 'polypeptide(L)'
;MRATFSLLADSYYQIRSTASGPPAELLTSLISELEAGAERPPTEVEGVSQAFLDALERVDKRKLGEEACPICGERFKDDEYPLVVQLPCHPGHWFDLECVGPWLRLKGTCPLDRKAVGVKKKVVVVDDEEEDYDDMIA
;
A
#
# COMPACT_ATOMS: atom_id res chain seq x y z
N MET A 1 -5.87 -11.17 1.50
CA MET A 1 -4.82 -10.91 2.50
C MET A 1 -4.57 -12.10 3.43
N ARG A 2 -5.57 -12.79 4.00
CA ARG A 2 -5.34 -13.98 4.87
C ARG A 2 -4.34 -15.01 4.31
N ALA A 3 -4.53 -15.44 3.06
CA ALA A 3 -3.67 -16.44 2.41
C ALA A 3 -2.19 -16.01 2.33
N THR A 4 -1.89 -14.72 2.16
CA THR A 4 -0.50 -14.24 2.09
C THR A 4 0.18 -14.26 3.45
N PHE A 5 -0.55 -13.94 4.52
CA PHE A 5 -0.04 -14.04 5.90
C PHE A 5 0.23 -15.49 6.29
N SER A 6 -0.69 -16.42 5.98
CA SER A 6 -0.50 -17.84 6.28
C SER A 6 0.70 -18.45 5.54
N LEU A 7 0.85 -18.17 4.24
CA LEU A 7 1.99 -18.67 3.46
C LEU A 7 3.35 -18.20 4.02
N LEU A 8 3.41 -16.96 4.51
CA LEU A 8 4.63 -16.42 5.11
C LEU A 8 4.90 -17.06 6.48
N ALA A 9 3.86 -17.26 7.30
CA ALA A 9 3.98 -17.96 8.58
C ALA A 9 4.52 -19.39 8.38
N ASP A 10 3.97 -20.14 7.40
CA ASP A 10 4.43 -21.49 7.05
C ASP A 10 5.91 -21.51 6.65
N SER A 11 6.36 -20.54 5.86
CA SER A 11 7.77 -20.38 5.50
C SER A 11 8.64 -20.15 6.75
N TYR A 12 8.22 -19.29 7.67
CA TYR A 12 8.96 -19.02 8.90
C TYR A 12 8.99 -20.22 9.84
N TYR A 13 7.93 -21.05 9.88
CA TYR A 13 7.94 -22.31 10.60
C TYR A 13 9.03 -23.25 10.08
N GLN A 14 9.21 -23.34 8.76
CA GLN A 14 10.28 -24.15 8.15
C GLN A 14 11.66 -23.63 8.54
N ILE A 15 11.89 -22.32 8.46
CA ILE A 15 13.17 -21.72 8.85
C ILE A 15 13.44 -21.96 10.35
N ARG A 16 12.43 -21.75 11.20
CA ARG A 16 12.53 -21.94 12.65
C ARG A 16 12.92 -23.37 13.01
N SER A 17 12.44 -24.38 12.27
CA SER A 17 12.75 -25.79 12.53
C SER A 17 14.25 -26.12 12.45
N THR A 18 15.02 -25.29 11.75
CA THR A 18 16.48 -25.44 11.57
C THR A 18 17.30 -24.43 12.39
N ALA A 19 16.66 -23.47 13.04
CA ALA A 19 17.30 -22.42 13.81
C ALA A 19 17.41 -22.79 15.31
N SER A 20 18.35 -22.18 16.02
CA SER A 20 18.51 -22.36 17.48
C SER A 20 18.97 -21.05 18.13
N GLY A 21 18.66 -20.88 19.42
CA GLY A 21 19.04 -19.70 20.18
C GLY A 21 18.23 -18.44 19.79
N PRO A 22 18.81 -17.22 19.90
CA PRO A 22 18.09 -15.97 19.71
C PRO A 22 17.30 -15.82 18.38
N PRO A 23 17.80 -16.32 17.23
CA PRO A 23 17.03 -16.28 15.97
C PRO A 23 15.73 -17.09 16.01
N ALA A 24 15.69 -18.21 16.75
CA ALA A 24 14.49 -19.05 16.86
C ALA A 24 13.38 -18.34 17.66
N GLU A 25 13.74 -17.59 18.70
CA GLU A 25 12.80 -16.78 19.48
C GLU A 25 12.21 -15.64 18.65
N LEU A 26 13.04 -14.94 17.86
CA LEU A 26 12.56 -13.91 16.93
C LEU A 26 11.58 -14.50 15.91
N LEU A 27 11.92 -15.63 15.30
CA LEU A 27 11.03 -16.30 14.33
C LEU A 27 9.71 -16.72 14.98
N THR A 28 9.73 -17.19 16.23
CA THR A 28 8.50 -17.51 16.98
C THR A 28 7.60 -16.30 17.17
N SER A 29 8.19 -15.15 17.54
CA SER A 29 7.46 -13.89 17.64
C SER A 29 6.85 -13.47 16.30
N LEU A 30 7.62 -13.53 15.22
CA LEU A 30 7.17 -13.13 13.88
C LEU A 30 6.04 -14.04 13.37
N ILE A 31 6.15 -15.35 13.59
CA ILE A 31 5.10 -16.32 13.23
C ILE A 31 3.78 -15.96 13.91
N SER A 32 3.80 -15.74 15.23
CA SER A 32 2.60 -15.38 16.01
C SER A 32 1.93 -14.10 15.48
N GLU A 33 2.74 -13.10 15.13
CA GLU A 33 2.24 -11.84 14.57
C GLU A 33 1.58 -12.04 13.19
N LEU A 34 2.15 -12.91 12.35
CA LEU A 34 1.60 -13.25 11.04
C LEU A 34 0.30 -14.06 11.15
N GLU A 35 0.21 -15.03 12.06
CA GLU A 35 -1.01 -15.80 12.31
C GLU A 35 -2.14 -14.90 12.81
N ALA A 36 -1.85 -13.99 13.75
CA ALA A 36 -2.82 -13.00 14.22
C ALA A 36 -3.28 -12.04 13.11
N GLY A 37 -2.41 -11.71 12.15
CA GLY A 37 -2.75 -10.94 10.95
C GLY A 37 -3.56 -11.74 9.93
N ALA A 38 -3.37 -13.07 9.86
CA ALA A 38 -4.16 -13.96 9.02
C ALA A 38 -5.61 -14.09 9.52
N GLU A 39 -5.82 -14.11 10.84
CA GLU A 39 -7.13 -14.14 11.48
C GLU A 39 -7.90 -12.82 11.33
N ARG A 40 -7.18 -11.69 11.28
CA ARG A 40 -7.75 -10.35 11.12
C ARG A 40 -7.17 -9.67 9.89
N PRO A 41 -7.48 -10.17 8.68
CA PRO A 41 -6.94 -9.59 7.46
C PRO A 41 -7.46 -8.15 7.30
N PRO A 42 -6.64 -7.21 6.81
CA PRO A 42 -7.10 -5.86 6.49
C PRO A 42 -8.26 -5.93 5.50
N THR A 43 -9.39 -5.33 5.86
CA THR A 43 -10.61 -5.29 5.05
C THR A 43 -10.54 -4.23 3.96
N GLU A 44 -9.73 -3.19 4.14
CA GLU A 44 -9.54 -2.10 3.19
C GLU A 44 -8.07 -1.89 2.86
N VAL A 45 -7.80 -1.52 1.60
CA VAL A 45 -6.50 -1.03 1.17
C VAL A 45 -6.45 0.49 1.35
N GLU A 46 -5.45 0.98 2.09
CA GLU A 46 -5.27 2.41 2.36
C GLU A 46 -5.02 3.23 1.10
N GLY A 47 -4.53 2.60 0.04
CA GLY A 47 -4.11 3.27 -1.19
C GLY A 47 -5.20 4.00 -1.98
N VAL A 48 -4.73 4.75 -2.99
CA VAL A 48 -5.55 5.69 -3.78
C VAL A 48 -6.31 5.00 -4.91
N SER A 49 -7.36 5.68 -5.41
CA SER A 49 -8.15 5.21 -6.56
C SER A 49 -7.39 5.36 -7.88
N GLN A 50 -7.84 4.65 -8.91
CA GLN A 50 -7.29 4.82 -10.27
C GLN A 50 -7.49 6.26 -10.78
N ALA A 51 -8.65 6.85 -10.53
CA ALA A 51 -8.94 8.24 -10.90
C ALA A 51 -7.95 9.24 -10.27
N PHE A 52 -7.46 8.97 -9.06
CA PHE A 52 -6.42 9.79 -8.45
C PHE A 52 -5.09 9.68 -9.21
N LEU A 53 -4.70 8.47 -9.63
CA LEU A 53 -3.48 8.26 -10.42
C LEU A 53 -3.55 8.97 -11.78
N ASP A 54 -4.71 8.90 -12.43
CA ASP A 54 -4.91 9.50 -13.74
C ASP A 54 -4.84 11.03 -13.67
N ALA A 55 -5.22 11.61 -12.53
CA ALA A 55 -5.20 13.05 -12.26
C ALA A 55 -3.83 13.59 -11.77
N LEU A 56 -2.81 12.74 -11.60
CA LEU A 56 -1.48 13.19 -11.19
C LEU A 56 -0.86 14.13 -12.25
N GLU A 57 -0.12 15.14 -11.77
CA GLU A 57 0.56 16.09 -12.63
C GLU A 57 1.61 15.38 -13.50
N ARG A 58 1.52 15.60 -14.82
CA ARG A 58 2.47 15.04 -15.79
C ARG A 58 3.68 15.97 -15.92
N VAL A 59 4.87 15.38 -15.92
CA VAL A 59 6.11 16.13 -16.13
C VAL A 59 6.44 16.14 -17.62
N ASP A 60 6.59 17.33 -18.20
CA ASP A 60 6.98 17.47 -19.60
C ASP A 60 8.37 16.86 -19.86
N LYS A 61 8.51 16.11 -20.97
CA LYS A 61 9.80 15.52 -21.38
C LYS A 61 10.94 16.54 -21.50
N ARG A 62 10.61 17.82 -21.76
CA ARG A 62 11.58 18.93 -21.85
C ARG A 62 12.18 19.34 -20.51
N LYS A 63 11.47 19.09 -19.40
CA LYS A 63 11.95 19.36 -18.04
C LYS A 63 12.82 18.23 -17.50
N LEU A 64 12.71 17.05 -18.07
CA LEU A 64 13.56 15.91 -17.72
C LEU A 64 15.00 16.24 -18.14
N GLY A 65 15.91 16.15 -17.19
CA GLY A 65 17.35 16.27 -17.29
C GLY A 65 17.98 14.88 -17.35
N GLU A 66 18.78 14.58 -16.34
CA GLU A 66 19.50 13.30 -16.14
C GLU A 66 18.85 12.48 -15.02
N GLU A 67 17.65 12.85 -14.58
CA GLU A 67 16.97 12.16 -13.49
C GLU A 67 16.49 10.76 -13.92
N ALA A 68 16.41 9.88 -12.92
CA ALA A 68 15.97 8.51 -13.07
C ALA A 68 14.84 8.20 -12.11
N CYS A 69 14.00 7.22 -12.45
CA CYS A 69 12.94 6.76 -11.57
C CYS A 69 13.54 6.15 -10.30
N PRO A 70 13.19 6.63 -9.09
CA PRO A 70 13.73 6.07 -7.85
C PRO A 70 13.29 4.62 -7.56
N ILE A 71 12.33 4.08 -8.32
CA ILE A 71 11.79 2.74 -8.12
C ILE A 71 12.51 1.71 -9.00
N CYS A 72 12.64 1.95 -10.30
CA CYS A 72 13.29 1.03 -11.24
C CYS A 72 14.76 1.40 -11.53
N GLY A 73 15.17 2.64 -11.27
CA GLY A 73 16.53 3.14 -11.51
C GLY A 73 16.81 3.57 -12.97
N GLU A 74 15.84 3.43 -13.87
CA GLU A 74 16.00 3.80 -15.29
C GLU A 74 15.90 5.31 -15.49
N ARG A 75 16.71 5.86 -16.41
CA ARG A 75 16.66 7.30 -16.72
C ARG A 75 15.40 7.61 -17.51
N PHE A 76 14.66 8.64 -17.12
CA PHE A 76 13.40 8.96 -17.79
C PHE A 76 13.57 9.32 -19.28
N LYS A 77 14.75 9.80 -19.67
CA LYS A 77 15.04 10.13 -21.08
C LYS A 77 15.33 8.93 -21.95
N ASP A 78 15.69 7.80 -21.36
CA ASP A 78 16.08 6.60 -22.11
C ASP A 78 14.82 5.87 -22.63
N ASP A 79 13.64 6.20 -22.09
CA ASP A 79 12.33 5.86 -22.65
C ASP A 79 11.95 6.81 -23.81
N GLU A 80 11.43 6.23 -24.89
CA GLU A 80 10.89 6.96 -26.03
C GLU A 80 9.64 7.76 -25.63
N TYR A 81 8.79 7.18 -24.78
CA TYR A 81 7.50 7.74 -24.35
C TYR A 81 7.38 7.77 -22.81
N PRO A 82 8.23 8.55 -22.12
CA PRO A 82 8.28 8.51 -20.66
C PRO A 82 7.00 9.09 -20.06
N LEU A 83 6.32 8.27 -19.25
CA LEU A 83 5.10 8.65 -18.55
C LEU A 83 5.40 9.05 -17.12
N VAL A 84 6.09 10.18 -16.96
CA VAL A 84 6.53 10.68 -15.65
C VAL A 84 5.42 11.48 -14.97
N VAL A 85 5.19 11.18 -13.69
CA VAL A 85 4.29 11.91 -12.81
C VAL A 85 5.02 12.56 -11.66
N GLN A 86 4.53 13.73 -11.24
CA GLN A 86 4.94 14.40 -10.03
C GLN A 86 3.92 14.16 -8.92
N LEU A 87 4.40 13.69 -7.76
CA LEU A 87 3.53 13.54 -6.60
C LEU A 87 3.29 14.89 -5.89
N PRO A 88 2.10 15.11 -5.30
CA PRO A 88 1.75 16.39 -4.67
C PRO A 88 2.51 16.68 -3.37
N CYS A 89 3.23 15.69 -2.82
CA CYS A 89 3.98 15.81 -1.57
C CYS A 89 5.25 16.67 -1.67
N HIS A 90 5.88 16.72 -2.86
CA HIS A 90 7.08 17.52 -3.11
C HIS A 90 7.31 17.70 -4.62
N PRO A 91 7.73 18.88 -5.11
CA PRO A 91 7.88 19.14 -6.53
C PRO A 91 8.95 18.30 -7.24
N GLY A 92 9.93 17.76 -6.50
CA GLY A 92 10.97 16.87 -7.03
C GLY A 92 10.67 15.38 -6.91
N HIS A 93 9.48 14.98 -6.44
CA HIS A 93 9.12 13.56 -6.32
C HIS A 93 8.51 13.07 -7.62
N TRP A 94 9.40 12.68 -8.54
CA TRP A 94 9.05 12.20 -9.88
C TRP A 94 9.22 10.69 -9.99
N PHE A 95 8.30 10.06 -10.69
CA PHE A 95 8.32 8.61 -10.93
C PHE A 95 7.64 8.30 -12.26
N ASP A 96 7.98 7.16 -12.87
CA ASP A 96 7.14 6.59 -13.92
C ASP A 96 5.81 6.14 -13.33
N LEU A 97 4.72 6.46 -14.03
CA LEU A 97 3.37 6.11 -13.59
C LEU A 97 3.23 4.61 -13.34
N GLU A 98 3.83 3.79 -14.21
CA GLU A 98 3.77 2.33 -14.13
C GLU A 98 4.48 1.79 -12.89
N CYS A 99 5.55 2.47 -12.45
CA CYS A 99 6.32 2.09 -11.28
C CYS A 99 5.63 2.52 -9.98
N VAL A 100 5.12 3.76 -9.93
CA VAL A 100 4.54 4.32 -8.70
C VAL A 100 3.07 3.97 -8.51
N GLY A 101 2.32 3.68 -9.59
CA GLY A 101 0.90 3.36 -9.55
C GLY A 101 0.55 2.18 -8.65
N PRO A 102 1.20 1.00 -8.77
CA PRO A 102 0.96 -0.14 -7.89
C PRO A 102 1.20 0.18 -6.42
N TRP A 103 2.27 0.93 -6.12
CA TRP A 103 2.60 1.35 -4.75
C TRP A 103 1.50 2.24 -4.16
N LEU A 104 1.06 3.27 -4.90
CA LEU A 104 0.05 4.21 -4.46
C LEU A 104 -1.32 3.56 -4.27
N ARG A 105 -1.70 2.58 -5.11
CA ARG A 105 -2.95 1.83 -4.94
C ARG A 105 -2.95 0.92 -3.71
N LEU A 106 -1.78 0.51 -3.23
CA LEU A 106 -1.66 -0.32 -2.03
C LEU A 106 -1.49 0.50 -0.76
N LYS A 107 -0.65 1.55 -0.79
CA LYS A 107 -0.21 2.30 0.40
C LYS A 107 -0.70 3.74 0.44
N GLY A 108 -0.91 4.38 -0.71
CA GLY A 108 -1.37 5.77 -0.79
C GLY A 108 -0.35 6.79 -0.28
N THR A 109 0.90 6.39 -0.08
CA THR A 109 1.99 7.22 0.42
C THR A 109 3.12 7.33 -0.61
N CYS A 110 3.87 8.41 -0.58
CA CYS A 110 5.05 8.58 -1.43
C CYS A 110 6.16 7.58 -1.05
N PRO A 111 6.81 6.90 -2.01
CA PRO A 111 7.94 6.00 -1.74
C PRO A 111 9.16 6.67 -1.08
N LEU A 112 9.36 7.98 -1.31
CA LEU A 112 10.53 8.72 -0.82
C LEU A 112 10.34 9.28 0.59
N ASP A 113 9.21 9.96 0.84
CA ASP A 113 8.99 10.68 2.11
C ASP A 113 7.83 10.13 2.96
N ARG A 114 7.15 9.07 2.49
CA ARG A 114 6.01 8.41 3.14
C ARG A 114 4.81 9.32 3.43
N LYS A 115 4.76 10.54 2.89
CA LYS A 115 3.57 11.40 3.03
C LYS A 115 2.41 10.82 2.24
N ALA A 116 1.21 10.86 2.81
CA ALA A 116 -0.01 10.46 2.13
C ALA A 116 -0.28 11.42 0.95
N VAL A 117 -0.60 10.87 -0.21
CA VAL A 117 -0.84 11.66 -1.44
C VAL A 117 -2.31 11.72 -1.86
N GLY A 118 -3.20 10.89 -1.28
CA GLY A 118 -4.64 10.95 -1.52
C GLY A 118 -5.43 11.02 -0.21
N VAL A 119 -6.30 12.02 -0.08
CA VAL A 119 -7.15 12.19 1.12
C VAL A 119 -8.40 11.32 0.97
N LYS A 120 -8.52 10.26 1.76
CA LYS A 120 -9.81 9.58 1.96
C LYS A 120 -10.55 10.28 3.09
N LYS A 121 -11.67 10.94 2.76
CA LYS A 121 -12.64 11.41 3.75
C LYS A 121 -13.22 10.16 4.42
N LYS A 122 -12.88 9.88 5.67
CA LYS A 122 -13.49 8.75 6.41
C LYS A 122 -15.00 8.99 6.46
N VAL A 123 -15.78 8.11 5.83
CA VAL A 123 -17.22 8.07 6.02
C VAL A 123 -17.43 7.37 7.35
N VAL A 124 -17.85 8.15 8.36
CA VAL A 124 -18.29 7.61 9.64
C VAL A 124 -19.66 6.99 9.38
N VAL A 125 -19.75 5.67 9.42
CA VAL A 125 -21.04 4.97 9.43
C VAL A 125 -21.64 5.23 10.81
N VAL A 126 -22.78 5.91 10.85
CA VAL A 126 -23.60 6.05 12.06
C VAL A 126 -24.45 4.78 12.10
N ASP A 127 -24.30 3.95 13.13
CA ASP A 127 -25.21 2.83 13.38
C ASP A 127 -26.56 3.42 13.78
N ASP A 128 -27.54 3.34 12.87
CA ASP A 128 -28.94 3.58 13.20
C ASP A 128 -29.46 2.30 13.88
N GLU A 129 -29.57 2.32 15.22
CA GLU A 129 -30.28 1.32 16.01
C GLU A 129 -31.77 1.32 15.59
N GLU A 130 -32.22 0.31 14.83
CA GLU A 130 -33.64 0.10 14.56
C GLU A 130 -34.37 -0.33 15.85
N GLU A 131 -35.18 0.57 16.40
CA GLU A 131 -36.14 0.28 17.47
C GLU A 131 -37.26 -0.65 16.94
N ASP A 132 -37.34 -1.85 17.50
CA ASP A 132 -38.38 -2.86 17.30
C ASP A 132 -39.75 -2.37 17.83
N TYR A 133 -40.65 -2.05 16.90
CA TYR A 133 -42.06 -1.72 17.17
C TYR A 133 -42.98 -2.77 16.55
N ASP A 134 -42.95 -4.02 17.01
CA ASP A 134 -43.90 -5.07 16.55
C ASP A 134 -44.76 -5.72 17.66
N ASP A 135 -44.84 -5.14 18.87
CA ASP A 135 -45.60 -5.76 19.99
C ASP A 135 -46.92 -5.06 20.38
N MET A 136 -47.68 -4.52 19.42
CA MET A 136 -48.95 -3.81 19.70
C MET A 136 -50.19 -4.34 18.96
N ILE A 137 -50.21 -5.62 18.55
CA ILE A 137 -51.46 -6.31 18.16
C ILE A 137 -51.45 -7.73 18.76
N ALA A 138 -52.03 -7.89 19.95
CA ALA A 138 -52.51 -9.15 20.51
C ALA A 138 -53.81 -8.93 21.29
#